data_AF-A0AAN5I874-F1
#
_entry.id   AF-A0AAN5I874-F1
#
_cell.length_a   1.000
_cell.length_b   1.000
_cell.length_c   1.000
_cell.angle_alpha   90.00
_cell.angle_beta   90.00
_cell.angle_gamma   90.00
#
_symmetry.space_group_name_H-M   'P 1'
#
loop_
_entity.id
_entity.type
_entity.pdbx_description
1 polymer ?
#
loop_
_entity_poly.entity_id
_entity_poly.type
_entity_poly.pdbx_seq_one_letter_code
_entity_poly.pdbx_strand_id
1 'polypeptide(L)'
;VMGMKVRECAAWIINHEGIQERVTVEEFTKDYMVHLDELLRHGPLKEGAERIVRHLAKHKIPMAICSGSGTKEFALKSASHSSLWSLIPLTVLTGDDPHVKHGKPAPDGYLETIKRYGRG
;
A
#
# COMPACT_ATOMS: atom_id res chain seq x y z
N VAL A 1 -5.43 -0.68 14.38
CA VAL A 1 -5.99 0.62 13.93
C VAL A 1 -5.26 1.07 12.66
N MET A 2 -5.93 1.81 11.77
CA MET A 2 -5.31 2.37 10.55
C MET A 2 -4.01 3.12 10.84
N GLY A 3 -2.97 2.86 10.06
CA GLY A 3 -1.66 3.51 10.17
C GLY A 3 -0.66 2.81 11.10
N MET A 4 -1.06 1.81 11.86
CA MET A 4 -0.15 1.00 12.70
C MET A 4 0.59 -0.07 11.88
N LYS A 5 1.78 -0.47 12.32
CA LYS A 5 2.43 -1.67 11.78
C LYS A 5 1.60 -2.91 12.11
N VAL A 6 1.62 -3.92 11.24
CA VAL A 6 0.80 -5.13 11.36
C VAL A 6 0.92 -5.78 12.74
N ARG A 7 2.15 -5.96 13.25
CA ARG A 7 2.39 -6.59 14.56
C ARG A 7 1.82 -5.78 15.74
N GLU A 8 1.97 -4.46 15.70
CA GLU A 8 1.43 -3.56 16.73
C GLU A 8 -0.10 -3.54 16.67
N CYS A 9 -0.67 -3.55 15.46
CA CYS A 9 -2.10 -3.64 15.25
C CYS A 9 -2.66 -4.98 15.75
N ALA A 10 -1.99 -6.09 15.47
CA ALA A 10 -2.37 -7.42 15.92
C ALA A 10 -2.37 -7.49 17.46
N ALA A 11 -1.29 -7.04 18.11
CA ALA A 11 -1.21 -6.98 19.58
C ALA A 11 -2.34 -6.12 20.18
N TRP A 12 -2.63 -4.97 19.56
CA TRP A 12 -3.72 -4.11 20.00
C TRP A 12 -5.10 -4.80 19.86
N ILE A 13 -5.39 -5.43 18.72
CA ILE A 13 -6.66 -6.13 18.47
C ILE A 13 -6.83 -7.29 19.46
N ILE A 14 -5.80 -8.12 19.64
CA ILE A 14 -5.83 -9.27 20.55
C ILE A 14 -6.18 -8.83 21.98
N ASN A 15 -5.53 -7.76 22.46
CA ASN A 15 -5.79 -7.21 23.79
C ASN A 15 -7.17 -6.53 23.88
N HIS A 16 -7.58 -5.80 22.85
CA HIS A 16 -8.86 -5.08 22.82
C HIS A 16 -10.05 -6.05 22.85
N GLU A 17 -9.96 -7.16 22.13
CA GLU A 17 -10.98 -8.21 22.06
C GLU A 17 -10.90 -9.19 23.26
N GLY A 18 -9.89 -9.07 24.12
CA GLY A 18 -9.71 -9.92 25.30
C GLY A 18 -9.34 -11.38 24.99
N ILE A 19 -8.67 -11.63 23.85
CA ILE A 19 -8.34 -12.97 23.35
C ILE A 19 -6.86 -13.35 23.50
N GLN A 20 -6.08 -12.60 24.28
CA GLN A 20 -4.64 -12.84 24.47
C GLN A 20 -4.27 -14.23 25.00
N GLU A 21 -5.18 -14.90 25.72
CA GLU A 21 -4.97 -16.27 26.22
C GLU A 21 -5.28 -17.35 25.16
N ARG A 22 -5.83 -16.96 24.00
CA ARG A 22 -6.28 -17.89 22.94
C ARG A 22 -5.43 -17.87 21.69
N VAL A 23 -4.76 -16.77 21.42
CA VAL A 23 -3.97 -16.58 20.19
C VAL A 23 -2.79 -15.66 20.47
N THR A 24 -1.62 -16.05 19.97
CA THR A 24 -0.43 -15.21 20.00
C THR A 24 -0.45 -14.18 18.87
N VAL A 25 0.35 -13.11 19.00
CA VAL A 25 0.50 -12.09 17.96
C VAL A 25 1.01 -12.73 16.66
N GLU A 26 1.90 -13.70 16.77
CA GLU A 26 2.52 -14.41 15.67
C GLU A 26 1.50 -15.29 14.92
N GLU A 27 0.68 -16.07 15.64
CA GLU A 27 -0.39 -16.88 15.05
C GLU A 27 -1.44 -16.01 14.34
N PHE A 28 -1.92 -14.96 15.02
CA PHE A 28 -2.88 -14.03 14.45
C PHE A 28 -2.33 -13.36 13.18
N THR A 29 -1.08 -12.89 13.22
CA THR A 29 -0.45 -12.23 12.08
C THR A 29 -0.28 -13.19 10.90
N LYS A 30 0.11 -14.45 11.16
CA LYS A 30 0.25 -15.47 10.12
C LYS A 30 -1.08 -15.71 9.40
N ASP A 31 -2.16 -15.93 10.16
CA ASP A 31 -3.48 -16.18 9.58
C ASP A 31 -4.01 -14.93 8.87
N TYR A 32 -3.81 -13.74 9.44
CA TYR A 32 -4.16 -12.47 8.82
C TYR A 32 -3.52 -12.30 7.44
N MET A 33 -2.22 -12.61 7.31
CA MET A 33 -1.49 -12.45 6.03
C MET A 33 -2.01 -13.40 4.94
N VAL A 34 -2.47 -14.60 5.30
CA VAL A 34 -3.08 -15.54 4.34
C VAL A 34 -4.37 -14.96 3.77
N HIS A 35 -5.26 -14.46 4.62
CA HIS A 35 -6.53 -13.85 4.20
C HIS A 35 -6.30 -12.54 3.43
N LEU A 36 -5.32 -11.74 3.85
CA LEU A 36 -4.97 -10.50 3.18
C LEU A 36 -4.52 -10.75 1.74
N ASP A 37 -3.65 -11.74 1.50
CA ASP A 37 -3.17 -12.07 0.17
C ASP A 37 -4.32 -12.45 -0.78
N GLU A 38 -5.33 -13.16 -0.30
CA GLU A 38 -6.53 -13.52 -1.07
C GLU A 38 -7.38 -12.29 -1.39
N LEU A 39 -7.69 -11.47 -0.38
CA LEU A 39 -8.51 -10.27 -0.54
C LEU A 39 -7.86 -9.24 -1.46
N LEU A 40 -6.53 -9.08 -1.43
CA LEU A 40 -5.82 -8.08 -2.23
C LEU A 40 -5.90 -8.36 -3.73
N ARG A 41 -5.95 -9.63 -4.17
CA ARG A 41 -6.04 -9.97 -5.60
C ARG A 41 -7.37 -9.56 -6.24
N HIS A 42 -8.42 -9.47 -5.43
CA HIS A 42 -9.78 -9.20 -5.88
C HIS A 42 -10.24 -7.76 -5.59
N GLY A 43 -9.32 -6.87 -5.19
CA GLY A 43 -9.63 -5.49 -4.89
C GLY A 43 -10.13 -4.72 -6.13
N PRO A 44 -11.38 -4.22 -6.15
CA PRO A 44 -11.88 -3.45 -7.27
C PRO A 44 -11.25 -2.05 -7.30
N LEU A 45 -11.16 -1.46 -8.49
CA LEU A 45 -10.87 -0.02 -8.60
C LEU A 45 -11.95 0.78 -7.88
N LYS A 46 -11.52 1.87 -7.22
CA LYS A 46 -12.47 2.87 -6.72
C LYS A 46 -13.12 3.58 -7.91
N GLU A 47 -14.39 3.93 -7.75
CA GLU A 47 -15.14 4.66 -8.76
C GLU A 47 -14.37 5.92 -9.21
N GLY A 48 -14.24 6.10 -10.53
CA GLY A 48 -13.52 7.24 -11.12
C GLY A 48 -11.99 7.13 -11.15
N ALA A 49 -11.37 6.14 -10.50
CA ALA A 49 -9.91 5.97 -10.51
C ALA A 49 -9.37 5.74 -11.94
N GLU A 50 -10.03 4.90 -12.72
CA GLU A 50 -9.65 4.69 -14.12
C GLU A 50 -9.81 5.96 -14.96
N ARG A 51 -10.95 6.66 -14.79
CA ARG A 51 -11.26 7.88 -15.52
C ARG A 51 -10.18 8.95 -15.33
N ILE A 52 -9.77 9.19 -14.08
CA ILE A 52 -8.77 10.23 -13.78
C ILE A 52 -7.39 9.86 -14.33
N VAL A 53 -6.92 8.63 -14.14
CA VAL A 53 -5.60 8.19 -14.62
C VAL A 53 -5.54 8.28 -16.15
N ARG A 54 -6.56 7.81 -16.86
CA ARG A 54 -6.61 7.92 -18.32
C ARG A 54 -6.71 9.37 -18.79
N HIS A 55 -7.47 10.21 -18.10
CA HIS A 55 -7.59 11.63 -18.45
C HIS A 55 -6.24 12.36 -18.31
N LEU A 56 -5.53 12.15 -17.21
CA LEU A 56 -4.22 12.74 -16.96
C LEU A 56 -3.19 12.24 -17.98
N ALA A 57 -3.17 10.92 -18.25
CA ALA A 57 -2.30 10.35 -19.28
C ALA A 57 -2.57 10.94 -20.67
N LYS A 58 -3.84 11.07 -21.08
CA LYS A 58 -4.24 11.67 -22.36
C LYS A 58 -3.73 13.11 -22.51
N HIS A 59 -3.76 13.89 -21.43
CA HIS A 59 -3.29 15.28 -21.42
C HIS A 59 -1.80 15.41 -21.09
N LYS A 60 -1.07 14.29 -21.04
CA LYS A 60 0.36 14.24 -20.70
C LYS A 60 0.66 14.92 -19.36
N ILE A 61 -0.30 14.88 -18.42
CA ILE A 61 -0.08 15.37 -17.06
C ILE A 61 0.78 14.33 -16.36
N PRO A 62 1.98 14.72 -15.90
CA PRO A 62 2.87 13.79 -15.23
C PRO A 62 2.23 13.24 -13.93
N MET A 63 2.44 11.94 -13.63
CA MET A 63 1.87 11.27 -12.44
C MET A 63 2.88 10.31 -11.76
N ALA A 64 2.70 10.07 -10.46
CA ALA A 64 3.42 9.05 -9.70
C ALA A 64 2.52 8.41 -8.62
N ILE A 65 2.79 7.16 -8.27
CA ILE A 65 2.17 6.46 -7.12
C ILE A 65 3.11 6.53 -5.92
N CYS A 66 2.58 6.95 -4.76
CA CYS A 66 3.24 6.83 -3.45
C CYS A 66 2.37 5.97 -2.52
N SER A 67 2.77 4.72 -2.34
CA SER A 67 1.98 3.71 -1.62
C SER A 67 2.66 3.27 -0.33
N GLY A 68 1.87 3.09 0.74
CA GLY A 68 2.33 2.53 2.01
C GLY A 68 2.66 1.03 1.96
N SER A 69 2.28 0.36 0.87
CA SER A 69 2.53 -1.06 0.68
C SER A 69 3.98 -1.37 0.35
N GLY A 70 4.40 -2.58 0.66
CA GLY A 70 5.61 -3.18 0.10
C GLY A 70 5.37 -3.83 -1.26
N THR A 71 6.45 -4.31 -1.89
CA THR A 71 6.49 -4.92 -3.23
C THR A 71 5.47 -6.05 -3.39
N LYS A 72 5.42 -7.00 -2.45
CA LYS A 72 4.50 -8.15 -2.51
C LYS A 72 3.03 -7.70 -2.54
N GLU A 73 2.65 -6.84 -1.61
CA GLU A 73 1.27 -6.34 -1.51
C GLU A 73 0.86 -5.54 -2.74
N PHE A 74 1.77 -4.69 -3.25
CA PHE A 74 1.49 -3.90 -4.43
C PHE A 74 1.33 -4.78 -5.66
N ALA A 75 2.15 -5.82 -5.84
CA ALA A 75 1.99 -6.78 -6.93
C ALA A 75 0.60 -7.44 -6.91
N LEU A 76 0.11 -7.84 -5.74
CA LEU A 76 -1.23 -8.43 -5.60
C LEU A 76 -2.35 -7.42 -5.89
N LYS A 77 -2.26 -6.20 -5.33
CA LYS A 77 -3.24 -5.11 -5.54
C LYS A 77 -3.32 -4.66 -7.00
N SER A 78 -2.18 -4.69 -7.69
CA SER A 78 -2.03 -4.13 -9.03
C SER A 78 -2.32 -5.13 -10.15
N ALA A 79 -2.27 -6.43 -9.86
CA ALA A 79 -2.37 -7.51 -10.84
C ALA A 79 -3.58 -7.39 -11.78
N SER A 80 -4.76 -7.12 -11.22
CA SER A 80 -6.03 -7.07 -11.97
C SER A 80 -6.17 -5.83 -12.88
N HIS A 81 -5.28 -4.84 -12.76
CA HIS A 81 -5.38 -3.56 -13.45
C HIS A 81 -4.04 -3.09 -14.03
N SER A 82 -3.19 -4.03 -14.46
CA SER A 82 -1.84 -3.77 -14.97
C SER A 82 -1.78 -2.72 -16.10
N SER A 83 -2.77 -2.73 -16.99
CA SER A 83 -2.89 -1.77 -18.10
C SER A 83 -3.19 -0.34 -17.66
N LEU A 84 -3.78 -0.15 -16.48
CA LEU A 84 -4.02 1.16 -15.89
C LEU A 84 -2.74 1.68 -15.23
N TRP A 85 -2.06 0.83 -14.47
CA TRP A 85 -0.86 1.20 -13.74
C TRP A 85 0.34 1.47 -14.64
N SER A 86 0.39 0.85 -15.83
CA SER A 86 1.41 1.17 -16.84
C SER A 86 1.34 2.62 -17.36
N LEU A 87 0.22 3.33 -17.14
CA LEU A 87 0.08 4.76 -17.45
C LEU A 87 0.76 5.67 -16.41
N ILE A 88 1.19 5.12 -15.27
CA ILE A 88 1.85 5.85 -14.19
C ILE A 88 3.29 5.33 -14.04
N PRO A 89 4.27 6.00 -14.65
CA PRO A 89 5.61 5.43 -14.85
C PRO A 89 6.44 5.34 -13.56
N LEU A 90 6.16 6.17 -12.55
CA LEU A 90 6.85 6.12 -11.26
C LEU A 90 5.92 5.57 -10.17
N THR A 91 6.37 4.51 -9.51
CA THR A 91 5.76 4.00 -8.29
C THR A 91 6.82 3.89 -7.20
N VAL A 92 6.55 4.49 -6.03
CA VAL A 92 7.36 4.37 -4.82
C VAL A 92 6.55 3.61 -3.77
N LEU A 93 7.10 2.47 -3.35
CA LEU A 93 6.50 1.55 -2.40
C LEU A 93 7.17 1.72 -1.05
N THR A 94 6.58 2.56 -0.21
CA THR A 94 7.23 3.02 1.02
C THR A 94 7.27 1.95 2.12
N GLY A 95 6.60 0.81 1.93
CA GLY A 95 6.59 -0.28 2.90
C GLY A 95 7.91 -1.05 2.97
N ASP A 96 8.69 -1.05 1.88
CA ASP A 96 9.98 -1.73 1.76
C ASP A 96 11.08 -0.85 1.14
N ASP A 97 10.82 0.45 0.96
CA ASP A 97 11.80 1.40 0.43
C ASP A 97 12.88 1.76 1.46
N PRO A 98 14.17 1.51 1.21
CA PRO A 98 15.24 1.79 2.17
C PRO A 98 15.47 3.29 2.40
N HIS A 99 14.96 4.17 1.54
CA HIS A 99 15.07 5.63 1.68
C HIS A 99 13.91 6.24 2.48
N VAL A 100 12.86 5.46 2.77
CA VAL A 100 11.74 5.88 3.62
C VAL A 100 11.96 5.32 5.02
N LYS A 101 12.33 6.19 5.96
CA LYS A 101 12.54 5.78 7.35
C LYS A 101 11.24 5.75 8.14
N HIS A 102 10.34 6.67 7.84
CA HIS A 102 9.06 6.81 8.52
C HIS A 102 7.90 6.71 7.53
N GLY A 103 7.01 5.75 7.77
CA GLY A 103 5.75 5.66 7.04
C GLY A 103 4.81 6.83 7.36
N LYS A 104 3.68 6.90 6.64
CA LYS A 104 2.63 7.90 6.91
C LYS A 104 2.23 7.88 8.40
N PRO A 105 1.99 9.04 9.04
CA PRO A 105 1.79 10.36 8.44
C PRO A 105 3.09 11.14 8.14
N ALA A 106 4.28 10.57 8.36
CA ALA A 106 5.52 11.25 8.02
C ALA A 106 5.63 11.52 6.49
N PRO A 107 6.33 12.60 6.09
CA PRO A 107 6.38 13.03 4.70
C PRO A 107 7.38 12.24 3.85
N ASP A 108 8.22 11.39 4.46
CA ASP A 108 9.34 10.66 3.82
C ASP A 108 8.94 10.04 2.48
N GLY A 109 7.80 9.35 2.44
CA GLY A 109 7.31 8.71 1.21
C GLY A 109 7.02 9.69 0.08
N TYR A 110 6.41 10.84 0.38
CA TYR A 110 6.13 11.88 -0.62
C TYR A 110 7.42 12.59 -1.06
N LEU A 111 8.33 12.85 -0.12
CA LEU A 111 9.63 13.49 -0.39
C LEU A 111 10.52 12.60 -1.27
N GLU A 112 10.58 11.30 -0.99
CA GLU A 112 11.32 10.36 -1.82
C GLU A 112 10.66 10.19 -3.20
N THR A 113 9.32 10.20 -3.27
CA THR A 113 8.59 10.16 -4.54
C THR A 113 8.94 11.36 -5.42
N ILE A 114 8.86 12.59 -4.89
CA ILE A 114 9.15 13.80 -5.70
C ILE A 114 10.63 13.89 -6.05
N LYS A 115 11.53 13.39 -5.20
CA LYS A 115 12.96 13.31 -5.50
C LYS A 115 13.24 12.38 -6.68
N ARG A 116 12.63 11.18 -6.73
CA ARG A 116 12.78 10.22 -7.85
C ARG A 116 12.08 10.67 -9.12
N TYR A 117 11.00 11.42 -8.96
CA TYR A 117 10.26 11.99 -10.07
C TYR A 117 11.12 12.90 -10.95
N GLY A 118 12.11 13.55 -10.33
CA GLY A 118 12.89 14.59 -10.96
C GLY A 118 12.13 15.91 -10.97
N ARG A 119 12.86 17.01 -10.80
CA ARG A 119 12.34 18.31 -11.23
C ARG A 119 12.44 18.32 -12.75
N GLY A 120 11.31 18.48 -13.43
CA GLY A 120 11.30 18.89 -14.83
C GLY A 120 12.03 20.23 -15.00
#